data_AF-A0A2V9N165-F1
#
_entry.id   AF-A0A2V9N165-F1
#
_cell.length_a   1.000
_cell.length_b   1.000
_cell.length_c   1.000
_cell.angle_alpha   90.00
_cell.angle_beta   90.00
_cell.angle_gamma   90.00
#
_symmetry.space_group_name_H-M   'P 1'
#
loop_
_entity.id
_entity.type
_entity.pdbx_description
1 polymer ?
#
loop_
_entity_poly.entity_id
_entity_poly.type
_entity_poly.pdbx_seq_one_letter_code
_entity_poly.pdbx_strand_id
1 'polypeptide(L)'
;MALEAIFRQLVEQIQGLHETLHYLNLTVGDQPQDDGAMLADDLDEVVLNLIGVVHEARRAALSASKAVRHPVDLNLARRALTACNDRFHNIEQEFVSKVIAYDKLRALAVLAEERRGEWPHWALITKERIEECRPPLDAVSLAIAACWQELAERAGMTSIMVQATNIGQKIDKEAQSSEVLHQGVI
;
A
#
# COMPACT_ATOMS: atom_id res chain seq x y z
N MET A 1 -10.33 8.60 14.41
CA MET A 1 -9.23 8.10 15.28
C MET A 1 -7.91 8.12 14.50
N ALA A 2 -6.74 8.04 15.15
CA ALA A 2 -5.43 8.07 14.47
C ALA A 2 -5.30 7.02 13.35
N LEU A 3 -5.64 5.75 13.63
CA LEU A 3 -5.67 4.66 12.64
C LEU A 3 -6.51 4.97 11.40
N GLU A 4 -7.73 5.47 11.58
CA GLU A 4 -8.59 5.82 10.46
C GLU A 4 -7.99 6.94 9.59
N ALA A 5 -7.32 7.91 10.20
CA ALA A 5 -6.66 8.99 9.49
C ALA A 5 -5.49 8.48 8.63
N ILE A 6 -4.67 7.56 9.15
CA ILE A 6 -3.54 6.96 8.43
C ILE A 6 -4.04 6.14 7.22
N PHE A 7 -5.08 5.31 7.40
CA PHE A 7 -5.66 4.56 6.28
C PHE A 7 -6.35 5.46 5.24
N ARG A 8 -6.95 6.57 5.67
CA ARG A 8 -7.48 7.57 4.73
C ARG A 8 -6.35 8.21 3.92
N GLN A 9 -5.25 8.57 4.56
CA GLN A 9 -4.07 9.11 3.89
C GLN A 9 -3.52 8.14 2.84
N LEU A 10 -3.45 6.83 3.14
CA LEU A 10 -3.06 5.82 2.15
C LEU A 10 -3.96 5.85 0.90
N VAL A 11 -5.28 5.93 1.08
CA VAL A 11 -6.23 6.02 -0.04
C VAL A 11 -6.01 7.29 -0.86
N GLU A 12 -5.75 8.42 -0.21
CA GLU A 12 -5.44 9.70 -0.86
C GLU A 12 -4.13 9.62 -1.67
N GLN A 13 -3.07 9.01 -1.12
CA GLN A 13 -1.80 8.86 -1.85
C GLN A 13 -1.93 7.95 -3.07
N ILE A 14 -2.67 6.83 -2.96
CA ILE A 14 -2.91 5.94 -4.11
C ILE A 14 -3.75 6.66 -5.18
N GLN A 15 -4.70 7.49 -4.77
CA GLN A 15 -5.46 8.33 -5.71
C GLN A 15 -4.56 9.33 -6.43
N GLY A 16 -3.62 9.98 -5.72
CA GLY A 16 -2.63 10.87 -6.34
C GLY A 16 -1.77 10.14 -7.38
N LEU A 17 -1.27 8.94 -7.05
CA LEU A 17 -0.52 8.10 -8.00
C LEU A 17 -1.35 7.75 -9.25
N HIS A 18 -2.62 7.40 -9.06
CA HIS A 18 -3.53 7.10 -10.17
C HIS A 18 -3.69 8.30 -11.10
N GLU A 19 -3.86 9.51 -10.56
CA GLU A 19 -3.98 10.74 -11.34
C GLU A 19 -2.70 11.03 -12.13
N THR A 20 -1.53 10.91 -11.52
CA THR A 20 -0.25 11.13 -12.21
C THR A 20 -0.03 10.12 -13.35
N LEU A 21 -0.32 8.83 -13.13
CA LEU A 21 -0.25 7.82 -14.19
C LEU A 21 -1.26 8.08 -15.31
N HIS A 22 -2.45 8.59 -14.99
CA HIS A 22 -3.43 8.97 -15.99
C HIS A 22 -2.92 10.15 -16.87
N TYR A 23 -2.29 11.16 -16.27
CA TYR A 23 -1.67 12.25 -17.03
C TYR A 23 -0.51 11.76 -17.91
N LEU A 24 0.29 10.81 -17.41
CA LEU A 24 1.30 10.13 -18.24
C LEU A 24 0.65 9.41 -19.42
N ASN A 25 -0.44 8.66 -19.21
CA ASN A 25 -1.15 7.96 -20.28
C ASN A 25 -1.67 8.92 -21.35
N LEU A 26 -2.26 10.05 -20.95
CA LEU A 26 -2.74 11.06 -21.89
C LEU A 26 -1.58 11.62 -22.73
N THR A 27 -0.45 11.91 -22.07
CA THR A 27 0.76 12.42 -22.75
C THR A 27 1.31 11.40 -23.75
N VAL A 28 1.37 10.12 -23.39
CA VAL A 28 1.83 9.06 -24.30
C VAL A 28 0.85 8.90 -25.48
N GLY A 29 -0.46 8.99 -25.21
CA GLY A 29 -1.51 8.93 -26.23
C GLY A 29 -1.54 10.12 -27.21
N ASP A 30 -1.06 11.30 -26.78
CA ASP A 30 -0.91 12.51 -27.60
C ASP A 30 0.33 12.46 -28.52
N GLN A 31 0.80 11.26 -28.88
CA GLN A 31 1.94 11.09 -29.78
C GLN A 31 1.66 11.65 -31.19
N PRO A 32 2.67 12.20 -31.90
CA PRO A 32 2.52 12.66 -33.28
C PRO A 32 2.07 11.53 -34.23
N GLN A 33 1.18 11.84 -35.18
CA GLN A 33 0.51 10.83 -36.04
C GLN A 33 1.40 10.21 -37.15
N ASP A 34 2.61 10.74 -37.36
CA ASP A 34 3.50 10.25 -38.41
C ASP A 34 4.29 9.02 -37.95
N ASP A 35 3.94 7.86 -38.53
CA ASP A 35 4.52 6.52 -38.33
C ASP A 35 4.44 5.99 -36.88
N GLY A 36 3.44 5.16 -36.59
CA GLY A 36 3.24 4.44 -35.33
C GLY A 36 4.54 3.94 -34.69
N ALA A 37 5.03 4.71 -33.72
CA ALA A 37 6.26 4.39 -33.04
C ALA A 37 5.94 3.27 -32.04
N MET A 38 6.38 2.06 -32.36
CA MET A 38 6.25 0.88 -31.48
C MET A 38 6.65 1.18 -30.03
N LEU A 39 7.59 2.11 -29.79
CA LEU A 39 7.98 2.56 -28.47
C LEU A 39 6.84 3.25 -27.68
N ALA A 40 6.04 4.09 -28.33
CA ALA A 40 4.93 4.78 -27.70
C ALA A 40 3.76 3.84 -27.43
N ASP A 41 3.47 2.93 -28.36
CA ASP A 41 2.46 1.88 -28.18
C ASP A 41 2.83 0.95 -27.00
N ASP A 42 4.10 0.52 -26.93
CA ASP A 42 4.65 -0.24 -25.79
C ASP A 42 4.47 0.52 -24.46
N LEU A 43 4.73 1.83 -24.45
CA LEU A 43 4.60 2.66 -23.25
C LEU A 43 3.13 2.82 -22.85
N ASP A 44 2.22 3.03 -23.80
CA ASP A 44 0.78 3.15 -23.55
C ASP A 44 0.22 1.87 -22.92
N GLU A 45 0.58 0.70 -23.48
CA GLU A 45 0.15 -0.59 -22.93
C GLU A 45 0.63 -0.77 -21.48
N VAL A 46 1.90 -0.47 -21.21
CA VAL A 46 2.48 -0.58 -19.86
C VAL A 46 1.80 0.39 -18.89
N VAL A 47 1.62 1.64 -19.27
CA VAL A 47 0.98 2.66 -18.40
C VAL A 47 -0.48 2.28 -18.14
N LEU A 48 -1.21 1.79 -19.14
CA LEU A 48 -2.59 1.32 -18.99
C LEU A 48 -2.67 0.12 -18.04
N ASN A 49 -1.74 -0.83 -18.14
CA ASN A 49 -1.64 -1.95 -17.20
C ASN A 49 -1.40 -1.45 -15.77
N LEU A 50 -0.45 -0.53 -15.59
CA LEU A 50 -0.15 0.08 -14.28
C LEU A 50 -1.38 0.78 -13.68
N ILE A 51 -2.14 1.54 -14.48
CA ILE A 51 -3.41 2.17 -14.04
C ILE A 51 -4.39 1.09 -13.55
N GLY A 52 -4.51 -0.01 -14.29
CA GLY A 52 -5.32 -1.17 -13.89
C GLY A 52 -4.92 -1.70 -12.51
N VAL A 53 -3.63 -1.96 -12.29
CA VAL A 53 -3.12 -2.48 -11.00
C VAL A 53 -3.27 -1.47 -9.87
N VAL A 54 -3.07 -0.17 -10.12
CA VAL A 54 -3.29 0.91 -9.13
C VAL A 54 -4.76 0.96 -8.70
N HIS A 55 -5.68 0.77 -9.65
CA HIS A 55 -7.10 0.67 -9.31
C HIS A 55 -7.40 -0.54 -8.40
N GLU A 56 -6.74 -1.68 -8.60
CA GLU A 56 -6.84 -2.83 -7.69
C GLU A 56 -6.28 -2.52 -6.29
N ALA A 57 -5.09 -1.93 -6.22
CA ALA A 57 -4.47 -1.52 -4.96
C ALA A 57 -5.37 -0.55 -4.18
N ARG A 58 -5.96 0.42 -4.88
CA ARG A 58 -6.92 1.38 -4.30
C ARG A 58 -8.14 0.70 -3.71
N ARG A 59 -8.72 -0.28 -4.40
CA ARG A 59 -9.86 -1.06 -3.86
C ARG A 59 -9.47 -1.80 -2.58
N ALA A 60 -8.27 -2.38 -2.54
CA ALA A 60 -7.76 -3.05 -1.34
C ALA A 60 -7.54 -2.04 -0.18
N ALA A 61 -6.95 -0.88 -0.44
CA ALA A 61 -6.78 0.19 0.54
C ALA A 61 -8.11 0.72 1.10
N LEU A 62 -9.11 0.91 0.23
CA LEU A 62 -10.47 1.28 0.65
C LEU A 62 -11.12 0.21 1.54
N SER A 63 -10.92 -1.08 1.23
CA SER A 63 -11.38 -2.19 2.06
C SER A 63 -10.72 -2.15 3.44
N ALA A 64 -9.41 -1.94 3.49
CA ALA A 64 -8.68 -1.80 4.75
C ALA A 64 -9.14 -0.58 5.57
N SER A 65 -9.35 0.56 4.91
CA SER A 65 -9.89 1.78 5.52
C SER A 65 -11.29 1.58 6.10
N LYS A 66 -12.15 0.80 5.43
CA LYS A 66 -13.47 0.43 5.98
C LYS A 66 -13.35 -0.48 7.19
N ALA A 67 -12.43 -1.44 7.18
CA ALA A 67 -12.24 -2.40 8.28
C ALA A 67 -11.73 -1.75 9.58
N VAL A 68 -11.04 -0.61 9.49
CA VAL A 68 -10.59 0.14 10.68
C VAL A 68 -11.63 1.11 11.25
N ARG A 69 -12.82 1.22 10.63
CA ARG A 69 -13.97 1.96 11.19
C ARG A 69 -14.68 1.11 12.25
N HIS A 70 -15.57 1.72 13.03
CA HIS A 70 -16.29 1.01 14.09
C HIS A 70 -17.37 0.06 13.51
N PRO A 71 -17.46 -1.21 13.96
CA PRO A 71 -16.53 -1.89 14.88
C PRO A 71 -15.20 -2.25 14.18
N VAL A 72 -14.08 -2.01 14.88
CA VAL A 72 -12.74 -2.19 14.30
C VAL A 72 -12.42 -3.68 14.12
N ASP A 73 -12.11 -4.09 12.88
CA ASP A 73 -11.65 -5.42 12.53
C ASP A 73 -10.19 -5.37 12.02
N LEU A 74 -9.24 -5.53 12.95
CA LEU A 74 -7.81 -5.48 12.64
C LEU A 74 -7.36 -6.63 11.74
N ASN A 75 -8.02 -7.79 11.77
CA ASN A 75 -7.67 -8.94 10.94
C ASN A 75 -8.08 -8.73 9.48
N LEU A 76 -9.27 -8.17 9.27
CA LEU A 76 -9.70 -7.77 7.93
C LEU A 76 -8.83 -6.63 7.38
N ALA A 77 -8.54 -5.61 8.20
CA ALA A 77 -7.66 -4.51 7.81
C ALA A 77 -6.27 -5.01 7.40
N ARG A 78 -5.68 -5.92 8.17
CA ARG A 78 -4.38 -6.55 7.88
C ARG A 78 -4.37 -7.28 6.53
N ARG A 79 -5.36 -8.15 6.28
CA ARG A 79 -5.44 -8.91 5.02
C ARG A 79 -5.62 -7.99 3.81
N ALA A 80 -6.47 -6.97 3.94
CA ALA A 80 -6.69 -5.99 2.89
C ALA A 80 -5.43 -5.13 2.64
N LEU A 81 -4.70 -4.76 3.68
CA LEU A 81 -3.43 -4.04 3.56
C LEU A 81 -2.33 -4.90 2.90
N THR A 82 -2.25 -6.20 3.23
CA THR A 82 -1.36 -7.14 2.51
C THR A 82 -1.66 -7.14 1.02
N ALA A 83 -2.92 -7.31 0.64
CA ALA A 83 -3.31 -7.27 -0.77
C ALA A 83 -2.97 -5.93 -1.44
N CYS A 84 -3.13 -4.80 -0.74
CA CYS A 84 -2.71 -3.49 -1.24
C CYS A 84 -1.19 -3.42 -1.47
N ASN A 85 -0.41 -3.88 -0.50
CA ASN A 85 1.05 -3.88 -0.55
C ASN A 85 1.59 -4.76 -1.68
N ASP A 86 1.04 -5.96 -1.87
CA ASP A 86 1.46 -6.87 -2.94
C ASP A 86 1.22 -6.26 -4.33
N ARG A 87 0.06 -5.61 -4.53
CA ARG A 87 -0.25 -4.91 -5.78
C ARG A 87 0.67 -3.72 -6.00
N PHE A 88 0.93 -2.94 -4.95
CA PHE A 88 1.83 -1.80 -5.01
C PHE A 88 3.27 -2.22 -5.33
N HIS A 89 3.75 -3.32 -4.75
CA HIS A 89 5.07 -3.85 -5.07
C HIS A 89 5.20 -4.23 -6.55
N ASN A 90 4.15 -4.84 -7.13
CA ASN A 90 4.13 -5.13 -8.57
C ASN A 90 4.16 -3.84 -9.42
N ILE A 91 3.46 -2.78 -9.01
CA ILE A 91 3.50 -1.47 -9.67
C ILE A 91 4.92 -0.92 -9.66
N GLU A 92 5.60 -0.92 -8.51
CA GLU A 92 6.99 -0.46 -8.40
C GLU A 92 7.92 -1.24 -9.33
N GLN A 93 7.83 -2.58 -9.31
CA GLN A 93 8.66 -3.44 -10.16
C GLN A 93 8.42 -3.18 -11.66
N GLU A 94 7.17 -3.11 -12.09
CA GLU A 94 6.83 -2.86 -13.49
C GLU A 94 7.21 -1.43 -13.92
N PHE A 95 6.99 -0.43 -13.08
CA PHE A 95 7.39 0.94 -13.37
C PHE A 95 8.92 1.05 -13.54
N VAL A 96 9.69 0.46 -12.62
CA VAL A 96 11.15 0.46 -12.68
C VAL A 96 11.68 -0.27 -13.92
N SER A 97 11.14 -1.45 -14.20
CA SER A 97 11.67 -2.33 -15.25
C SER A 97 11.18 -2.00 -16.66
N LYS A 98 10.01 -1.35 -16.80
CA LYS A 98 9.39 -1.12 -18.11
C LYS A 98 9.25 0.36 -18.48
N VAL A 99 9.15 1.27 -17.51
CA VAL A 99 8.94 2.71 -17.79
C VAL A 99 10.24 3.49 -17.64
N ILE A 100 10.93 3.38 -16.50
CA ILE A 100 12.19 4.10 -16.26
C ILE A 100 13.44 3.28 -16.59
N ALA A 101 13.29 2.15 -17.26
CA ALA A 101 14.43 1.37 -17.73
C ALA A 101 15.33 2.24 -18.61
N TYR A 102 16.64 2.15 -18.37
CA TYR A 102 17.62 2.97 -19.10
C TYR A 102 17.46 2.86 -20.61
N ASP A 103 17.25 1.65 -21.13
CA ASP A 103 17.06 1.40 -22.56
C ASP A 103 15.81 2.07 -23.12
N LYS A 104 14.72 2.16 -22.34
CA LYS A 104 13.48 2.84 -22.75
C LYS A 104 13.65 4.35 -22.78
N LEU A 105 14.27 4.94 -21.76
CA LEU A 105 14.57 6.37 -21.74
C LEU A 105 15.57 6.76 -22.84
N ARG A 106 16.55 5.90 -23.12
CA ARG A 106 17.49 6.07 -24.22
C ARG A 106 16.78 5.96 -25.58
N ALA A 107 15.90 4.98 -25.77
CA ALA A 107 15.12 4.84 -26.99
C ALA A 107 14.24 6.08 -27.25
N LEU A 108 13.67 6.67 -26.20
CA LEU A 108 12.89 7.90 -26.30
C LEU A 108 13.74 9.09 -26.76
N ALA A 109 14.98 9.21 -26.24
CA ALA A 109 15.92 10.23 -26.69
C ALA A 109 16.38 10.02 -28.15
N VAL A 110 16.67 8.78 -28.54
CA VAL A 110 17.03 8.46 -29.94
C VAL A 110 15.86 8.80 -30.89
N LEU A 111 14.63 8.44 -30.51
CA LEU A 111 13.44 8.75 -31.29
C LEU A 111 13.27 10.27 -31.49
N ALA A 112 13.54 11.07 -30.45
CA ALA A 112 13.53 12.53 -30.52
C ALA A 112 14.59 13.11 -31.46
N GLU A 113 15.76 12.47 -31.57
CA GLU A 113 16.83 12.94 -32.46
C GLU A 113 16.57 12.54 -33.92
N GLU A 114 16.10 11.32 -34.14
CA GLU A 114 15.84 10.76 -35.48
C GLU A 114 14.61 11.39 -36.13
N ARG A 115 13.56 11.65 -35.33
CA ARG A 115 12.31 12.21 -35.83
C ARG A 115 12.25 13.70 -35.53
N ARG A 116 12.12 14.49 -36.60
CA ARG A 116 11.99 15.96 -36.53
C ARG A 116 10.54 16.37 -36.21
N GLY A 117 10.30 17.67 -36.10
CA GLY A 117 8.94 18.20 -35.88
C GLY A 117 8.56 18.17 -34.40
N GLU A 118 7.43 17.54 -34.08
CA GLU A 118 6.85 17.52 -32.72
C GLU A 118 7.45 16.44 -31.81
N TRP A 119 8.12 15.44 -32.39
CA TRP A 119 8.72 14.30 -31.68
C TRP A 119 9.67 14.69 -30.53
N PRO A 120 10.61 15.65 -30.68
CA PRO A 120 11.47 16.06 -29.57
C PRO A 120 10.70 16.64 -28.38
N HIS A 121 9.63 17.39 -28.66
CA HIS A 121 8.81 18.01 -27.63
C HIS A 121 7.96 16.95 -26.90
N TRP A 122 7.33 16.06 -27.64
CA TRP A 122 6.57 14.94 -27.08
C TRP A 122 7.45 14.04 -26.20
N ALA A 123 8.65 13.68 -26.68
CA ALA A 123 9.61 12.87 -25.92
C ALA A 123 10.07 13.57 -24.62
N LEU A 124 10.31 14.89 -24.69
CA LEU A 124 10.66 15.68 -23.51
C LEU A 124 9.54 15.68 -22.47
N ILE A 125 8.31 16.02 -22.87
CA ILE A 125 7.16 16.03 -21.95
C ILE A 125 6.90 14.63 -21.38
N THR A 126 6.97 13.59 -22.21
CA THR A 126 6.78 12.20 -21.78
C THR A 126 7.79 11.84 -20.70
N LYS A 127 9.07 12.19 -20.89
CA LYS A 127 10.11 11.99 -19.89
C LYS A 127 9.82 12.77 -18.60
N GLU A 128 9.40 14.03 -18.69
CA GLU A 128 9.03 14.83 -17.52
C GLU A 128 7.87 14.20 -16.75
N ARG A 129 6.83 13.72 -17.43
CA ARG A 129 5.70 13.01 -16.80
C ARG A 129 6.09 11.69 -16.15
N ILE A 130 7.02 10.96 -16.75
CA ILE A 130 7.60 9.76 -16.13
C ILE A 130 8.30 10.12 -14.81
N GLU A 131 9.08 11.20 -14.79
CA GLU A 131 9.78 11.64 -13.58
C GLU A 131 8.81 12.16 -12.50
N GLU A 132 7.72 12.82 -12.89
CA GLU A 132 6.64 13.24 -11.97
C GLU A 132 5.92 12.08 -11.28
N CYS A 133 6.00 10.85 -11.81
CA CYS A 133 5.43 9.68 -11.16
C CYS A 133 6.24 9.18 -9.95
N ARG A 134 7.51 9.60 -9.77
CA ARG A 134 8.35 9.10 -8.66
C ARG A 134 7.87 9.58 -7.29
N PRO A 135 7.62 10.89 -7.04
CA PRO A 135 7.16 11.33 -5.72
C PRO A 135 5.88 10.65 -5.23
N PRO A 136 4.81 10.44 -6.03
CA PRO A 136 3.63 9.74 -5.55
C PRO A 136 3.87 8.24 -5.32
N LEU A 137 4.78 7.57 -6.06
CA LEU A 137 5.20 6.20 -5.73
C LEU A 137 5.82 6.15 -4.33
N ASP A 138 6.81 7.00 -4.06
CA ASP A 138 7.46 7.07 -2.74
C ASP A 138 6.46 7.38 -1.62
N ALA A 139 5.52 8.31 -1.87
CA ALA A 139 4.50 8.67 -0.90
C ALA A 139 3.55 7.52 -0.57
N VAL A 140 3.16 6.70 -1.54
CA VAL A 140 2.36 5.49 -1.30
C VAL A 140 3.15 4.47 -0.49
N SER A 141 4.42 4.23 -0.83
CA SER A 141 5.30 3.31 -0.09
C SER A 141 5.40 3.70 1.40
N LEU A 142 5.64 4.98 1.68
CA LEU A 142 5.68 5.52 3.03
C LEU A 142 4.33 5.40 3.75
N ALA A 143 3.21 5.66 3.06
CA ALA A 143 1.88 5.52 3.65
C ALA A 143 1.55 4.06 4.01
N ILE A 144 1.95 3.10 3.18
CA ILE A 144 1.81 1.66 3.47
C ILE A 144 2.61 1.29 4.72
N ALA A 145 3.85 1.75 4.83
CA ALA A 145 4.69 1.52 6.01
C ALA A 145 4.05 2.09 7.28
N ALA A 146 3.50 3.31 7.22
CA ALA A 146 2.78 3.92 8.34
C ALA A 146 1.53 3.12 8.75
N CYS A 147 0.76 2.60 7.79
CA CYS A 147 -0.37 1.71 8.08
C CYS A 147 0.08 0.43 8.81
N TRP A 148 1.18 -0.19 8.38
CA TRP A 148 1.74 -1.38 9.03
C TRP A 148 2.20 -1.10 10.46
N GLN A 149 2.88 0.02 10.68
CA GLN A 149 3.34 0.43 12.00
C GLN A 149 2.15 0.59 12.97
N GLU A 150 1.13 1.35 12.60
CA GLU A 150 -0.04 1.57 13.46
C GLU A 150 -0.79 0.26 13.75
N LEU A 151 -0.90 -0.65 12.77
CA LEU A 151 -1.50 -1.97 13.00
C LEU A 151 -0.69 -2.79 14.02
N ALA A 152 0.63 -2.76 13.93
CA ALA A 152 1.53 -3.47 14.85
C ALA A 152 1.43 -2.92 16.28
N GLU A 153 1.41 -1.59 16.43
CA GLU A 153 1.27 -0.93 17.74
C GLU A 153 -0.05 -1.33 18.43
N ARG A 154 -1.16 -1.38 17.68
CA ARG A 154 -2.48 -1.77 18.23
C ARG A 154 -2.59 -3.25 18.57
N ALA A 155 -1.93 -4.12 17.80
CA ALA A 155 -1.87 -5.55 18.11
C ALA A 155 -1.15 -5.79 19.45
N GLY A 156 -0.11 -5.01 19.76
CA GLY A 156 0.59 -5.07 21.04
C GLY A 156 -0.29 -4.66 22.23
N MET A 157 -1.09 -3.60 22.08
CA MET A 157 -1.95 -3.11 23.17
C MET A 157 -3.07 -4.09 23.57
N THR A 158 -3.65 -4.80 22.60
CA THR A 158 -4.75 -5.76 22.86
C THR A 158 -4.26 -7.03 23.58
N SER A 159 -3.02 -7.45 23.36
CA SER A 159 -2.44 -8.63 24.02
C SER A 159 -2.27 -8.45 25.54
N ILE A 160 -1.92 -7.25 26.00
CA ILE A 160 -1.66 -6.96 27.42
C ILE A 160 -2.97 -6.98 28.25
N MET A 161 -4.08 -6.54 27.66
CA MET A 161 -5.36 -6.43 28.37
C MET A 161 -6.01 -7.80 28.65
N VAL A 162 -5.70 -8.83 27.85
CA VAL A 162 -6.26 -10.19 28.05
C VAL A 162 -5.54 -10.94 29.18
N GLN A 163 -4.26 -10.65 29.44
CA GLN A 163 -3.51 -11.32 30.52
C GLN A 163 -3.80 -10.73 31.92
N ALA A 164 -4.19 -9.46 32.01
CA ALA A 164 -4.46 -8.82 33.30
C ALA A 164 -5.75 -9.30 33.99
N THR A 165 -6.69 -9.93 33.27
CA THR A 165 -8.03 -10.26 33.79
C THR A 165 -8.21 -11.71 34.23
N ASN A 166 -7.20 -12.58 34.07
CA ASN A 166 -7.30 -14.01 34.44
C ASN A 166 -6.30 -14.46 35.53
N ILE A 167 -5.47 -13.55 36.05
CA ILE A 167 -4.60 -13.83 37.21
C ILE A 167 -5.34 -13.35 38.47
N GLY A 168 -6.53 -13.93 38.71
CA GLY A 168 -7.41 -13.61 39.82
C GLY A 168 -7.88 -14.88 40.52
N GLN A 169 -7.12 -15.29 41.53
CA GLN A 169 -7.52 -16.10 42.69
C GLN A 169 -8.10 -17.50 42.44
N LYS A 170 -7.21 -18.49 42.31
CA LYS A 170 -7.45 -19.81 42.89
C LYS A 170 -6.81 -19.83 44.28
N ILE A 171 -7.56 -19.35 45.29
CA ILE A 171 -7.18 -19.56 46.69
C ILE A 171 -7.60 -21.00 47.01
N ASP A 172 -6.69 -21.94 46.85
CA ASP A 172 -6.87 -23.28 47.42
C ASP A 172 -6.88 -23.12 48.95
N LYS A 173 -8.07 -23.23 49.55
CA LYS A 173 -8.26 -23.43 50.98
C LYS A 173 -7.79 -24.84 51.32
N GLU A 174 -6.49 -25.01 51.53
CA GLU A 174 -5.95 -26.26 52.07
C GLU A 174 -5.90 -26.19 53.60
N ALA A 175 -6.75 -27.04 54.20
CA ALA A 175 -6.59 -27.71 55.49
C ALA A 175 -6.30 -26.86 56.76
N GLN A 176 -7.38 -26.51 57.48
CA GLN A 176 -7.36 -26.56 58.95
C GLN A 176 -7.96 -27.89 59.40
N SER A 177 -7.09 -28.86 59.69
CA SER A 177 -7.41 -30.10 60.40
C SER A 177 -6.41 -30.28 61.53
N SER A 178 -6.73 -29.64 62.65
CA SER A 178 -6.16 -29.80 63.99
C SER A 178 -7.03 -28.90 64.85
N GLU A 179 -7.65 -29.27 65.96
CA GLU A 179 -7.31 -30.29 66.94
C GLU A 179 -8.30 -30.00 68.08
N VAL A 180 -9.28 -30.87 68.39
CA VAL A 180 -10.09 -30.74 69.63
C VAL A 180 -10.42 -32.12 70.19
N LEU A 181 -9.53 -32.55 71.07
CA LEU A 181 -9.75 -33.02 72.44
C LEU A 181 -10.65 -34.24 72.73
N HIS A 182 -9.93 -35.29 73.12
CA HIS A 182 -10.16 -36.13 74.31
C HIS A 182 -11.08 -35.54 75.40
N GLN A 183 -12.09 -36.34 75.81
CA GLN A 183 -12.55 -36.63 77.19
C GLN A 183 -13.63 -37.72 77.05
N GLY A 184 -13.61 -38.90 77.68
CA GLY A 184 -13.00 -39.31 78.94
C GLY A 184 -14.07 -39.37 80.04
N VAL A 185 -14.28 -40.56 80.60
CA VAL A 185 -14.82 -40.89 81.95
C VAL A 185 -16.12 -41.72 81.96
N ILE A 186 -16.00 -42.72 82.85
CA ILE A 186 -16.77 -43.91 83.22
C ILE A 186 -18.14 -43.60 83.81
#